data_AF-A0A1Y1MI80-F1
#
_entry.id   AF-A0A1Y1MI80-F1
#
_cell.length_a   1.000
_cell.length_b   1.000
_cell.length_c   1.000
_cell.angle_alpha   90.00
_cell.angle_beta   90.00
_cell.angle_gamma   90.00
#
_symmetry.space_group_name_H-M   'P 1'
#
loop_
_entity.id
_entity.type
_entity.pdbx_description
1 polymer ?
#
loop_
_entity_poly.entity_id
_entity_poly.type
_entity_poly.pdbx_seq_one_letter_code
_entity_poly.pdbx_strand_id
1 'polypeptide(L)'
;TISMIGLIVTIYFCSATWAWIDPDYCQINACDAVESMQRALGAQLTILNNSENDLRYEIVKLERRVRSLEQPVWPISNSEDRWHDCVQGPCKCKPETKSVSCWNKHVMALPLGQVIPQDLQTL
;
A
#
# COMPACT_ATOMS: atom_id res chain seq x y z
N THR A 1 -9.45 55.88 52.67
CA THR A 1 -8.74 56.84 51.79
C THR A 1 -7.82 56.05 50.89
N ILE A 2 -8.30 55.61 49.73
CA ILE A 2 -7.46 54.95 48.72
C ILE A 2 -6.52 56.03 48.20
N SER A 3 -5.21 55.85 48.42
CA SER A 3 -4.18 56.82 48.04
C SER A 3 -4.21 57.05 46.53
N MET A 4 -4.29 58.31 46.09
CA MET A 4 -4.26 58.73 44.68
C MET A 4 -3.09 58.10 43.90
N ILE A 5 -1.99 57.80 44.59
CA ILE A 5 -0.80 57.15 44.02
C ILE A 5 -1.13 55.71 43.58
N GLY A 6 -1.97 54.99 44.34
CA GLY A 6 -2.38 53.62 44.00
C GLY A 6 -3.21 53.55 42.72
N LEU A 7 -4.07 54.55 42.46
CA LEU A 7 -4.85 54.63 41.22
C LEU A 7 -3.98 54.97 40.01
N ILE A 8 -2.97 55.83 40.18
CA ILE A 8 -2.07 56.19 39.08
C ILE A 8 -1.22 54.98 38.68
N VAL A 9 -0.72 54.21 39.65
CA VAL A 9 0.09 53.01 39.38
C VAL A 9 -0.74 51.92 38.69
N THR A 10 -1.99 51.67 39.12
CA THR A 10 -2.84 50.67 38.45
C THR A 10 -3.21 51.08 37.03
N ILE A 11 -3.46 52.36 36.77
CA ILE A 11 -3.74 52.86 35.42
C ILE A 11 -2.50 52.76 34.51
N TYR A 12 -1.30 53.06 35.04
CA TYR A 12 -0.05 52.98 34.26
C TYR A 12 0.37 51.54 33.93
N PHE A 13 0.12 50.59 34.83
CA PHE A 13 0.37 49.17 34.54
C PHE A 13 -0.67 48.57 33.60
N CYS A 14 -1.93 49.02 33.67
CA CYS A 14 -2.98 48.60 32.75
C CYS A 14 -2.73 49.08 31.32
N SER A 15 -2.05 50.22 31.12
CA SER A 15 -1.80 50.76 29.78
C SER A 15 -0.65 50.08 29.02
N ALA A 16 0.26 49.41 29.73
CA ALA A 16 1.43 48.76 29.13
C ALA A 16 1.16 47.34 28.60
N THR A 17 0.01 46.73 28.94
CA THR A 17 -0.29 45.34 28.59
C THR A 17 -1.19 45.17 27.38
N TRP A 18 -1.94 46.19 26.95
CA TRP A 18 -2.80 46.10 25.76
C TRP A 18 -2.08 46.41 24.45
N ALA A 19 -0.84 46.90 24.50
CA ALA A 19 -0.07 47.33 23.33
C ALA A 19 0.49 46.17 22.46
N TRP A 20 0.22 44.90 22.82
CA TRP A 20 0.71 43.72 22.08
C TRP A 20 -0.43 42.93 21.42
N ILE A 21 -1.67 43.41 21.52
CA ILE A 21 -2.80 42.75 20.87
C ILE A 21 -2.91 43.35 19.48
N ASP A 22 -2.35 42.64 18.49
CA ASP A 22 -2.50 42.97 17.07
C ASP A 22 -4.01 43.11 16.75
N PRO A 23 -4.47 44.27 16.28
CA PRO A 23 -5.91 44.55 16.08
C PRO A 23 -6.56 43.69 14.99
N ASP A 24 -5.74 42.99 14.19
CA ASP A 24 -6.21 42.08 13.14
C ASP A 24 -6.50 40.66 13.64
N TYR A 25 -6.16 40.32 14.89
CA TYR A 25 -6.35 38.96 15.42
C TYR A 25 -7.84 38.61 15.68
N CYS A 26 -8.74 39.59 15.71
CA CYS A 26 -10.17 39.40 16.04
C CYS A 26 -11.14 39.54 14.85
N GLN A 27 -10.67 39.71 13.61
CA GLN A 27 -11.56 39.86 12.44
C GLN A 27 -11.91 38.56 11.71
N ILE A 28 -11.61 37.40 12.27
CA ILE A 28 -12.07 36.12 11.68
C ILE A 28 -13.58 35.96 11.94
N ASN A 29 -14.37 35.95 10.87
CA ASN A 29 -15.77 35.55 10.96
C ASN A 29 -15.88 34.01 10.97
N ALA A 30 -17.03 33.48 11.43
CA ALA A 30 -17.25 32.05 11.55
C ALA A 30 -17.08 31.26 10.23
N CYS A 31 -17.48 31.85 9.10
CA CYS A 31 -17.30 31.29 7.77
C CYS A 31 -15.83 31.27 7.35
N ASP A 32 -15.06 32.34 7.63
CA ASP A 32 -13.64 32.41 7.30
C ASP A 32 -12.83 31.33 8.05
N ALA A 33 -13.21 31.07 9.31
CA ALA A 33 -12.64 29.99 10.10
C ALA A 33 -12.94 28.61 9.49
N VAL A 34 -14.19 28.35 9.09
CA VAL A 34 -14.59 27.09 8.45
C VAL A 34 -13.87 26.88 7.13
N GLU A 35 -13.73 27.93 6.31
CA GLU A 35 -13.05 27.83 5.03
C GLU A 35 -11.55 27.54 5.21
N SER A 36 -10.89 28.18 6.19
CA SER A 36 -9.49 27.89 6.51
C SER A 36 -9.28 26.41 6.89
N MET A 37 -10.22 25.85 7.64
CA MET A 37 -10.19 24.45 8.08
C MET A 37 -10.46 23.50 6.90
N GLN A 38 -11.40 23.84 6.01
CA GLN A 38 -11.64 23.07 4.79
C GLN A 38 -10.43 23.06 3.86
N ARG A 39 -9.75 24.21 3.70
CA ARG A 39 -8.52 24.28 2.88
C ARG A 39 -7.40 23.44 3.48
N ALA A 40 -7.21 23.49 4.81
CA ALA A 40 -6.22 22.68 5.51
C ALA A 40 -6.52 21.17 5.37
N LEU A 41 -7.78 20.77 5.56
CA LEU A 41 -8.22 19.39 5.38
C LEU A 41 -8.08 18.94 3.92
N GLY A 42 -8.43 19.79 2.96
CA GLY A 42 -8.29 19.53 1.52
C GLY A 42 -6.83 19.31 1.12
N ALA A 43 -5.91 20.14 1.61
CA ALA A 43 -4.48 19.96 1.40
C ALA A 43 -3.96 18.66 2.04
N GLN A 44 -4.47 18.29 3.23
CA GLN A 44 -4.10 17.02 3.86
C GLN A 44 -4.61 15.82 3.06
N LEU A 45 -5.84 15.88 2.55
CA LEU A 45 -6.43 14.84 1.72
C LEU A 45 -5.67 14.65 0.40
N THR A 46 -5.21 15.73 -0.24
CA THR A 46 -4.41 15.61 -1.48
C THR A 46 -3.07 14.95 -1.21
N ILE A 47 -2.40 15.27 -0.10
CA ILE A 47 -1.15 14.61 0.31
C ILE A 47 -1.37 13.11 0.53
N LEU A 48 -2.43 12.75 1.25
CA LEU A 48 -2.78 11.34 1.50
C LEU A 48 -3.07 10.59 0.20
N ASN A 49 -3.87 11.16 -0.70
CA ASN A 49 -4.20 10.56 -1.99
C ASN A 49 -2.95 10.39 -2.87
N ASN A 50 -2.06 11.39 -2.89
CA ASN A 50 -0.82 11.30 -3.65
C ASN A 50 0.09 10.21 -3.10
N SER A 51 0.20 10.10 -1.77
CA SER A 51 0.96 9.03 -1.12
C SER A 51 0.36 7.65 -1.41
N GLU A 52 -0.97 7.51 -1.37
CA GLU A 52 -1.65 6.26 -1.71
C GLU A 52 -1.37 5.85 -3.17
N ASN A 53 -1.45 6.80 -4.09
CA ASN A 53 -1.19 6.56 -5.51
C ASN A 53 0.26 6.14 -5.78
N ASP A 54 1.22 6.76 -5.10
CA ASP A 54 2.64 6.41 -5.21
C ASP A 54 2.91 5.00 -4.68
N LEU A 55 2.33 4.66 -3.53
CA LEU A 55 2.40 3.30 -2.97
C LEU A 55 1.76 2.27 -3.91
N ARG A 56 0.57 2.56 -4.46
CA ARG A 56 -0.09 1.68 -5.44
C ARG A 56 0.77 1.47 -6.69
N TYR A 57 1.41 2.52 -7.18
CA TYR A 57 2.30 2.43 -8.33
C TYR A 57 3.50 1.52 -8.05
N GLU A 58 4.17 1.71 -6.92
CA GLU A 58 5.32 0.88 -6.55
C GLU A 58 4.93 -0.59 -6.29
N ILE A 59 3.75 -0.85 -5.71
CA ILE A 59 3.22 -2.23 -5.57
C ILE A 59 3.03 -2.87 -6.95
N VAL A 60 2.37 -2.20 -7.89
CA VAL A 60 2.13 -2.74 -9.24
C VAL A 60 3.46 -2.99 -9.98
N LYS A 61 4.43 -2.10 -9.81
CA LYS A 61 5.77 -2.24 -10.38
C LYS A 61 6.52 -3.43 -9.77
N LEU A 62 6.43 -3.62 -8.45
CA LEU A 62 6.98 -4.79 -7.77
C LEU A 62 6.33 -6.08 -8.24
N GLU A 63 5.00 -6.14 -8.33
CA GLU A 63 4.28 -7.31 -8.85
C GLU A 63 4.72 -7.70 -10.25
N ARG A 64 4.89 -6.72 -11.16
CA ARG A 64 5.38 -6.98 -12.52
C ARG A 64 6.78 -7.58 -12.51
N ARG A 65 7.66 -7.06 -11.66
CA ARG A 65 9.02 -7.58 -11.51
C ARG A 65 9.02 -8.98 -10.90
N VAL A 66 8.21 -9.23 -9.88
CA VAL A 66 8.06 -10.55 -9.26
C VAL A 66 7.56 -11.57 -10.29
N ARG A 67 6.51 -11.26 -11.05
CA ARG A 67 6.02 -12.14 -12.12
C ARG A 67 7.05 -12.42 -13.21
N SER A 68 7.95 -11.47 -13.48
CA SER A 68 9.05 -11.71 -14.44
C SER A 68 10.14 -12.64 -13.90
N LEU A 69 10.23 -12.79 -12.57
CA LEU A 69 11.16 -13.68 -11.88
C LEU A 69 10.53 -15.03 -11.53
N GLU A 70 9.21 -15.09 -11.44
CA GLU A 70 8.44 -16.33 -11.31
C GLU A 70 8.62 -17.16 -12.58
N GLN A 71 9.68 -17.98 -12.61
CA GLN A 71 9.72 -19.10 -13.52
C GLN A 71 8.71 -20.14 -13.00
N PRO A 72 7.84 -20.69 -13.85
CA PRO A 72 6.96 -21.78 -13.46
C PRO A 72 7.81 -23.02 -13.18
N VAL A 73 8.23 -23.18 -11.93
CA VAL A 73 8.99 -24.34 -11.47
C VAL A 73 7.98 -25.37 -11.00
N TRP A 74 7.66 -26.33 -11.87
CA TRP A 74 7.01 -27.54 -11.39
C TRP A 74 7.96 -28.25 -10.42
N PRO A 75 7.49 -28.66 -9.23
CA PRO A 75 8.28 -29.48 -8.33
C PRO A 75 8.68 -30.79 -9.02
N ILE A 76 9.98 -31.11 -8.98
CA ILE A 76 10.52 -32.35 -9.53
C ILE A 76 10.51 -33.40 -8.42
N SER A 77 9.85 -34.54 -8.68
CA SER A 77 9.83 -35.67 -7.75
C SER A 77 10.86 -36.73 -8.13
N ASN A 78 11.63 -37.13 -7.11
CA ASN A 78 12.60 -38.23 -7.16
C ASN A 78 12.08 -39.49 -6.41
N SER A 79 10.81 -39.50 -5.98
CA SER A 79 10.22 -40.65 -5.28
C SER A 79 10.12 -41.89 -6.19
N GLU A 80 9.98 -43.07 -5.59
CA GLU A 80 9.63 -44.29 -6.34
C GLU A 80 8.24 -44.16 -6.98
N ASP A 81 7.31 -43.49 -6.27
CA ASP A 81 5.94 -43.23 -6.72
C ASP A 81 5.77 -41.96 -7.56
N ARG A 82 6.86 -41.36 -8.06
CA ARG A 82 6.84 -40.06 -8.77
C ARG A 82 5.87 -40.00 -9.94
N TRP A 83 5.63 -41.13 -10.60
CA TRP A 83 4.66 -41.24 -11.69
C TRP A 83 3.22 -41.27 -11.19
N HIS A 84 2.95 -41.88 -10.03
CA HIS A 84 1.65 -41.79 -9.35
C HIS A 84 1.38 -40.37 -8.87
N ASP A 85 2.39 -39.69 -8.32
CA ASP A 85 2.31 -38.29 -7.90
C ASP A 85 1.97 -37.36 -9.09
N CYS A 86 2.58 -37.61 -10.25
CA CYS A 86 2.35 -36.84 -11.46
C CYS A 86 0.89 -36.89 -11.94
N VAL A 87 0.23 -38.04 -11.83
CA VAL A 87 -1.16 -38.25 -12.28
C VAL A 87 -2.19 -37.47 -11.45
N GLN A 88 -1.83 -37.03 -10.24
CA GLN A 88 -2.68 -36.17 -9.41
C GLN A 88 -2.86 -34.78 -10.01
N GLY A 89 -1.93 -34.34 -10.85
CA GLY A 89 -1.98 -33.06 -11.53
C GLY A 89 -2.86 -33.06 -12.78
N PRO A 90 -3.14 -31.87 -13.36
CA PRO A 90 -4.00 -31.75 -14.54
C PRO A 90 -3.38 -32.28 -15.84
N CYS A 91 -2.07 -32.50 -15.89
CA CYS A 91 -1.37 -33.03 -17.06
C CYS A 91 -1.47 -34.56 -17.12
N LYS A 92 -1.47 -35.12 -18.33
CA LYS A 92 -1.43 -36.57 -18.53
C LYS A 92 0.00 -37.05 -18.44
N CYS A 93 0.30 -37.87 -17.44
CA CYS A 93 1.60 -38.50 -17.26
C CYS A 93 1.56 -39.94 -17.78
N LYS A 94 2.53 -40.31 -18.63
CA LYS A 94 2.67 -41.65 -19.21
C LYS A 94 3.99 -42.28 -18.75
N PRO A 95 3.97 -43.14 -17.72
CA PRO A 95 5.18 -43.78 -17.21
C PRO A 95 5.85 -44.68 -18.26
N GLU A 96 5.07 -45.28 -19.17
CA GLU A 96 5.58 -46.21 -20.19
C GLU A 96 6.50 -45.50 -21.20
N THR A 97 6.11 -44.30 -21.61
CA THR A 97 6.87 -43.47 -22.57
C THR A 97 7.71 -42.40 -21.88
N LYS A 98 7.74 -42.39 -20.55
CA LYS A 98 8.40 -41.38 -19.73
C LYS A 98 8.07 -39.94 -20.18
N SER A 99 6.81 -39.67 -20.48
CA SER A 99 6.39 -38.38 -21.04
C SER A 99 5.21 -37.76 -20.29
N VAL A 100 5.13 -36.43 -20.33
CA VAL A 100 4.05 -35.64 -19.72
C VAL A 100 3.46 -34.73 -20.79
N SER A 101 2.12 -34.73 -20.89
CA SER A 101 1.38 -33.92 -21.86
C SER A 101 0.27 -33.14 -21.18
N CYS A 102 0.36 -31.81 -21.23
CA CYS A 102 -0.66 -30.89 -20.72
C CYS A 102 -1.58 -30.33 -21.84
N TRP A 103 -1.48 -30.90 -23.06
CA TRP A 103 -2.18 -30.38 -24.23
C TRP A 103 -3.71 -30.53 -24.10
N ASN A 104 -4.45 -29.55 -24.63
CA ASN A 104 -5.91 -29.54 -24.70
C ASN A 104 -6.66 -29.48 -23.34
N LYS A 105 -6.07 -28.86 -22.32
CA LYS A 105 -6.69 -28.68 -20.99
C LYS A 105 -7.24 -27.27 -20.71
N HIS A 106 -7.34 -26.38 -21.72
CA HIS A 106 -7.72 -24.96 -21.54
C HIS A 106 -6.91 -24.26 -20.44
N VAL A 107 -5.66 -24.66 -20.28
CA VAL A 107 -4.79 -24.19 -19.21
C VAL A 107 -4.22 -22.84 -19.64
N MET A 108 -4.75 -21.76 -19.07
CA MET A 108 -4.31 -20.38 -19.35
C MET A 108 -2.93 -20.06 -18.75
N ALA A 109 -2.50 -20.83 -17.74
CA ALA A 109 -1.23 -20.68 -17.04
C ALA A 109 -0.74 -22.02 -16.51
N LEU A 110 0.58 -22.21 -16.41
CA LEU A 110 1.17 -23.47 -15.93
C LEU A 110 0.61 -23.85 -14.53
N PRO A 111 0.10 -25.07 -14.36
CA PRO A 111 -0.56 -25.49 -13.13
C PRO A 111 0.46 -25.66 -12.01
N LEU A 112 0.34 -24.88 -10.94
CA LEU A 112 1.29 -24.86 -9.82
C LEU A 112 1.33 -26.18 -9.02
N GLY A 113 0.22 -26.93 -9.00
CA GLY A 113 0.12 -28.21 -8.29
C GLY A 113 0.62 -29.43 -9.08
N GLN A 114 1.18 -29.26 -10.28
CA GLN A 114 1.68 -30.38 -11.07
C GLN A 114 3.08 -30.78 -10.59
N VAL A 115 3.22 -32.02 -10.15
CA VAL A 115 4.53 -32.64 -9.87
C VAL A 115 5.04 -33.30 -11.14
N ILE A 116 6.34 -33.19 -11.39
CA ILE A 116 7.00 -33.72 -12.58
C ILE A 116 8.03 -34.78 -12.18
N PRO A 117 8.00 -35.99 -12.77
CA PRO A 117 9.01 -37.00 -12.55
C PRO A 117 10.39 -36.52 -13.01
N GLN A 118 11.46 -36.87 -12.29
CA GLN A 118 12.83 -36.53 -12.69
C GLN A 118 13.26 -37.21 -14.01
N ASP A 119 12.71 -38.38 -14.31
CA ASP A 119 13.14 -39.25 -15.41
C ASP A 119 12.35 -39.05 -16.71
N LEU A 120 11.89 -37.82 -16.98
CA LEU A 120 11.25 -37.48 -18.25
C LEU A 120 12.18 -37.68 -19.45
N GLN A 121 11.61 -38.15 -20.56
CA GLN A 121 12.24 -38.17 -21.87
C GLN A 121 11.57 -37.15 -22.77
N THR A 122 12.37 -36.30 -23.40
CA THR A 122 11.90 -35.44 -24.50
C THR A 122 11.73 -36.30 -25.74
N LEU A 123 10.49 -36.37 -26.25
CA LEU A 123 10.19 -36.94 -27.57
C LEU A 123 10.61 -35.96 -28.68
#